data_AF-A0A3G2SEJ0-F1
#
_entry.id   AF-A0A3G2SEJ0-F1
#
_cell.length_a   1.000
_cell.length_b   1.000
_cell.length_c   1.000
_cell.angle_alpha   90.00
_cell.angle_beta   90.00
_cell.angle_gamma   90.00
#
_symmetry.space_group_name_H-M   'P 1'
#
loop_
_entity.id
_entity.type
_entity.pdbx_description
1 polymer ?
#
loop_
_entity_poly.entity_id
_entity_poly.type
_entity_poly.pdbx_seq_one_letter_code
_entity_poly.pdbx_strand_id
1 'polypeptide(L)' 'FLEKVWGKTGSKLYGPDAGEDYLDNELRFSLLCQAALEAPRVLNLNCSEYFSGPYGEDVLFIANDWHTA' A
#
# COMPACT_ATOMS: atom_id res chain seq x y z
N PHE A 1 6.79 -5.84 -3.90
CA PHE A 1 6.39 -4.49 -3.44
C PHE A 1 7.42 -3.87 -2.49
N LEU A 2 7.72 -4.47 -1.32
CA LEU A 2 8.63 -3.88 -0.31
C LEU A 2 10.12 -4.24 -0.45
N GLU A 3 10.54 -4.84 -1.56
CA GLU A 3 11.96 -5.19 -1.77
C GLU A 3 12.86 -3.94 -1.86
N LYS A 4 12.29 -2.78 -2.19
CA LYS A 4 13.02 -1.54 -2.45
C LYS A 4 12.54 -0.43 -1.51
N VAL A 5 12.80 -0.58 -0.22
CA VAL A 5 12.42 0.39 0.81
C VAL A 5 13.67 1.12 1.30
N TRP A 6 13.64 2.44 1.14
CA TRP A 6 14.70 3.33 1.60
C TRP A 6 14.93 3.12 3.11
N GLY A 7 16.18 2.87 3.49
CA GLY A 7 16.57 2.60 4.88
C GLY A 7 16.52 1.13 5.32
N LYS A 8 15.82 0.22 4.61
CA LYS A 8 15.89 -1.23 4.88
C LYS A 8 16.72 -2.01 3.86
N THR A 9 16.57 -1.69 2.58
CA THR A 9 17.26 -2.39 1.49
C THR A 9 18.23 -1.49 0.71
N GLY A 10 18.39 -0.24 1.14
CA GLY A 10 19.28 0.75 0.52
C GLY A 10 18.81 1.27 -0.85
N SER A 11 17.74 0.70 -1.41
CA SER A 11 17.15 1.09 -2.68
C SER A 11 16.07 2.15 -2.47
N LYS A 12 15.90 3.12 -3.39
CA LYS A 12 14.80 4.11 -3.30
C LYS A 12 13.47 3.44 -3.69
N LEU A 13 12.38 4.04 -3.22
CA LEU A 13 11.03 3.47 -3.35
C LEU A 13 10.52 3.50 -4.79
N TYR A 14 10.68 4.63 -5.46
CA TYR A 14 10.12 4.89 -6.81
C TYR A 14 11.10 4.57 -7.94
N GLY A 15 12.40 4.52 -7.67
CA GLY A 15 13.41 4.21 -8.67
C GLY A 15 14.80 4.01 -8.09
N PRO A 16 15.80 3.67 -8.90
CA PRO A 16 17.17 3.54 -8.41
C PRO A 16 17.73 4.92 -8.04
N ASP A 17 17.38 5.94 -8.84
CA ASP A 17 17.87 7.29 -8.70
C ASP A 17 16.79 8.38 -8.70
N ALA A 18 17.19 9.61 -8.34
CA ALA A 18 16.24 10.72 -8.34
C ALA A 18 15.99 11.17 -9.79
N GLY A 19 14.73 11.18 -10.22
CA GLY A 19 14.34 11.47 -11.60
C GLY A 19 14.37 10.25 -12.54
N GLU A 20 14.67 9.06 -12.02
CA GLU A 20 14.54 7.80 -12.75
C GLU A 20 13.56 6.90 -12.00
N ASP A 21 12.56 6.36 -12.69
CA ASP A 21 11.54 5.49 -12.12
C ASP A 21 11.81 4.02 -12.44
N TYR A 22 11.41 3.11 -11.55
CA TYR A 22 11.38 1.70 -11.93
C TYR A 22 10.30 1.43 -12.97
N LEU A 23 10.64 0.63 -13.98
CA LEU A 23 9.72 0.20 -15.04
C LEU A 23 8.49 -0.56 -14.51
N ASP A 24 8.60 -1.19 -13.34
CA ASP A 24 7.51 -1.95 -12.73
C ASP A 24 6.62 -1.11 -11.80
N ASN A 25 6.84 0.21 -11.68
CA ASN A 25 6.04 1.09 -10.81
C ASN A 25 4.54 0.99 -11.05
N GLU A 26 4.11 1.03 -12.31
CA GLU A 26 2.70 0.93 -12.67
C GLU A 26 2.04 -0.34 -12.11
N LEU A 27 2.68 -1.49 -12.31
CA LEU A 27 2.20 -2.76 -11.79
C LEU A 27 2.24 -2.80 -10.25
N ARG A 28 3.30 -2.29 -9.63
CA ARG A 28 3.45 -2.28 -8.17
C ARG A 28 2.35 -1.48 -7.49
N PHE A 29 2.03 -0.30 -8.02
CA PHE A 29 1.02 0.58 -7.44
C PHE A 29 -0.39 0.15 -7.80
N SER A 30 -0.63 -0.41 -8.99
CA SER A 30 -1.91 -1.06 -9.31
C SER A 30 -2.20 -2.22 -8.35
N LEU A 31 -1.20 -3.05 -8.07
CA LEU A 31 -1.33 -4.15 -7.12
C LEU A 31 -1.57 -3.64 -5.69
N LEU A 32 -0.89 -2.57 -5.28
CA LEU A 32 -1.12 -1.92 -3.99
C LEU A 32 -2.58 -1.47 -3.86
N CYS A 33 -3.12 -0.75 -4.85
CA CYS A 33 -4.50 -0.26 -4.82
C CYS A 33 -5.51 -1.40 -4.71
N GLN A 34 -5.36 -2.45 -5.51
CA GLN A 34 -6.25 -3.62 -5.47
C GLN A 34 -6.18 -4.33 -4.11
N ALA A 35 -4.98 -4.54 -3.58
CA ALA A 35 -4.81 -5.15 -2.26
C ALA A 35 -5.37 -4.28 -1.13
N ALA A 36 -5.25 -2.96 -1.24
CA ALA A 36 -5.80 -2.01 -0.27
C ALA A 36 -7.34 -2.02 -0.24
N LEU A 37 -8.01 -2.27 -1.36
CA LEU A 37 -9.47 -2.43 -1.40
C LEU A 37 -9.96 -3.73 -0.74
N GLU A 38 -9.17 -4.81 -0.83
CA GLU A 38 -9.51 -6.10 -0.21
C GLU A 38 -9.25 -6.13 1.30
N ALA A 39 -8.25 -5.38 1.78
CA ALA A 39 -7.82 -5.40 3.17
C ALA A 39 -8.96 -5.15 4.19
N PRO A 40 -9.83 -4.14 4.04
CA PRO A 40 -10.95 -3.91 4.96
C PRO A 40 -11.95 -5.06 5.06
N ARG A 41 -12.08 -5.86 3.99
CA ARG A 41 -13.05 -6.97 3.90
C ARG A 41 -12.48 -8.27 4.46
N VAL A 42 -11.19 -8.54 4.20
CA VAL A 42 -10.58 -9.86 4.43
C VAL A 42 -9.77 -9.90 5.73
N LEU A 43 -9.19 -8.78 6.17
CA LEU A 43 -8.31 -8.75 7.34
C LEU A 43 -9.10 -8.51 8.63
N ASN A 44 -8.97 -9.43 9.58
CA ASN A 44 -9.47 -9.24 10.94
C ASN A 44 -8.43 -8.52 11.80
N LEU A 45 -8.77 -7.35 12.33
CA LEU A 45 -7.90 -6.57 13.19
C LEU A 45 -8.39 -6.64 14.63
N ASN A 46 -7.77 -7.52 15.43
CA ASN A 46 -8.21 -7.83 16.79
C ASN A 46 -7.27 -7.24 17.86
N CYS A 47 -6.43 -6.28 17.47
CA CYS A 47 -5.37 -5.73 18.31
C CYS A 47 -5.83 -4.50 19.14
N SER A 48 -7.09 -4.06 18.97
CA SER A 48 -7.67 -2.89 19.63
C SER A 48 -8.64 -3.32 20.73
N GLU A 49 -8.70 -2.57 21.82
CA GLU A 49 -9.70 -2.79 22.89
C GLU A 49 -11.13 -2.47 22.41
N TYR A 50 -11.27 -1.55 21.48
CA TYR A 50 -12.57 -1.00 21.03
C TYR A 50 -13.04 -1.57 19.69
N PHE A 51 -12.21 -2.40 19.03
CA PHE A 51 -12.49 -2.90 17.70
C PHE A 51 -11.91 -4.29 17.51
N SER A 52 -12.70 -5.19 16.90
CA SER A 52 -12.31 -6.55 16.58
C SER A 52 -13.08 -7.03 15.37
N GLY A 53 -12.43 -7.77 14.48
CA GLY A 53 -12.98 -8.22 13.20
C GLY A 53 -12.53 -7.36 12.01
N PRO A 54 -13.20 -7.51 10.86
CA PRO A 54 -12.87 -6.75 9.65
C PRO A 54 -13.53 -5.38 9.69
N TYR A 55 -12.94 -4.40 8.99
CA TYR A 55 -13.54 -3.06 8.86
C TYR A 55 -14.88 -3.11 8.11
N GLY A 56 -15.05 -4.05 7.19
CA GLY A 56 -16.26 -4.20 6.40
C GLY A 56 -16.28 -3.27 5.18
N GLU A 57 -17.48 -2.81 4.80
CA GLU A 57 -17.72 -2.04 3.57
C GLU A 57 -18.05 -0.56 3.83
N ASP A 58 -18.42 -0.19 5.06
CA ASP A 58 -18.70 1.19 5.45
C ASP A 58 -17.39 1.90 5.87
N VAL A 59 -16.55 2.19 4.88
CA VAL A 59 -15.19 2.72 5.08
C VAL A 59 -14.95 3.90 4.16
N LEU A 60 -14.34 4.97 4.70
CA LEU A 60 -13.86 6.11 3.92
C LEU A 60 -12.39 5.91 3.55
N PHE A 61 -12.11 5.87 2.25
CA PHE A 61 -10.74 5.84 1.74
C PHE A 61 -10.19 7.26 1.55
N ILE A 62 -8.97 7.49 2.01
CA ILE A 62 -8.18 8.69 1.72
C ILE A 62 -7.00 8.26 0.85
N ALA A 63 -7.13 8.43 -0.46
CA ALA A 63 -6.06 8.19 -1.43
C ALA A 63 -5.08 9.37 -1.42
N ASN A 64 -3.79 9.09 -1.30
CA ASN A 64 -2.74 10.11 -1.19
C ASN A 64 -1.80 9.99 -2.38
N ASP A 65 -1.78 11.05 -3.21
CA ASP A 65 -0.93 11.19 -4.38
C ASP A 65 -1.11 10.08 -5.45
N TRP A 66 -0.36 10.17 -6.55
CA TRP A 66 -0.55 9.37 -7.76
C TRP A 66 -0.33 7.85 -7.58
N HIS A 67 0.44 7.44 -6.58
CA HIS A 67 0.68 6.01 -6.30
C HIS A 67 -0.54 5.29 -5.71
N THR A 68 -1.64 6.02 -5.50
CA THR A 68 -2.94 5.48 -5.08
C THR A 68 -4.07 5.82 -6.05
N ALA A 69 -3.72 6.23 -7.29
CA ALA A 69 -4.69 6.54 -8.34
C ALA A 69 -5.35 5.29 -8.93
#